data_AF-A0A381KLU9-F1
#
_entry.id   AF-A0A381KLU9-F1
#
_cell.length_a   1.000
_cell.length_b   1.000
_cell.length_c   1.000
_cell.angle_alpha   90.00
_cell.angle_beta   90.00
_cell.angle_gamma   90.00
#
_symmetry.space_group_name_H-M   'P 1'
#
loop_
_entity.id
_entity.type
_entity.pdbx_description
1 polymer ?
#
loop_
_entity_poly.entity_id
_entity_poly.type
_entity_poly.pdbx_seq_one_letter_code
_entity_poly.pdbx_strand_id
1 'polypeptide(L)'
;MPQTLTIIFLLIVLMAILTWIVPSGNFERVDIDGRSVVVAGTYEKAPSNPQGITDVFTAPINGFIDAAEVVGFVLIVGGAFGIVNKTGAIEAVIAHTVNKMKKFQFLIIPISMILFGLGGTTFGMSEETLPFYMIFIPLMTSMGYDSLTAVATVFIGATAGFGAATTNPFSVGIAQALSQIVPGSGIEFRVVMFIIYMAISIGFVMMYANKVKKDPKKSLVHDISLNQELMVNSDTNIKEFTKREAMVIAIFTIGMAIMIYGVLRLEWYITEIAMIFTAIGIISGIASGLKQDEIVIHL
;
A
#
# COMPACT_ATOMS: atom_id res chain seq x y z
N MET A 1 22.46 -4.87 -2.47
CA MET A 1 22.23 -3.54 -3.09
C MET A 1 22.42 -2.47 -2.03
N PRO A 2 22.88 -1.25 -2.37
CA PRO A 2 22.98 -0.16 -1.41
C PRO A 2 21.61 0.14 -0.80
N GLN A 3 21.60 0.58 0.46
CA GLN A 3 20.36 0.99 1.14
C GLN A 3 19.78 2.24 0.45
N THR A 4 18.45 2.40 0.45
CA THR A 4 17.75 3.52 -0.20
C THR A 4 18.31 4.89 0.20
N LEU A 5 18.59 5.09 1.49
CA LEU A 5 19.18 6.33 1.99
C LEU A 5 20.58 6.60 1.44
N THR A 6 21.38 5.55 1.23
CA THR A 6 22.70 5.66 0.59
C THR A 6 22.55 6.12 -0.85
N ILE A 7 21.58 5.57 -1.60
CA ILE A 7 21.33 5.95 -2.99
C ILE A 7 20.89 7.41 -3.07
N ILE A 8 19.95 7.84 -2.22
CA ILE A 8 19.48 9.22 -2.18
C ILE A 8 20.61 10.18 -1.84
N PHE A 9 21.45 9.86 -0.85
CA PHE A 9 22.59 10.71 -0.50
C PHE A 9 23.60 10.84 -1.63
N LEU A 10 23.93 9.73 -2.31
CA LEU A 10 24.81 9.75 -3.48
C LEU A 10 24.22 10.57 -4.63
N LEU A 11 22.90 10.52 -4.83
CA LEU A 11 22.21 11.36 -5.80
C LEU A 11 22.32 12.85 -5.44
N ILE A 12 22.16 13.22 -4.18
CA ILE A 12 22.34 14.62 -3.72
C ILE A 12 23.76 15.10 -4.04
N VAL A 13 24.79 14.30 -3.71
CA VAL A 13 26.19 14.63 -4.01
C VAL A 13 26.42 14.77 -5.51
N LEU A 14 25.88 13.84 -6.30
CA LEU A 14 25.98 13.89 -7.76
C LEU A 14 25.32 15.15 -8.33
N MET A 15 24.09 15.47 -7.90
CA MET A 15 23.37 16.66 -8.34
C MET A 15 24.12 17.94 -7.94
N ALA A 16 24.68 18.00 -6.74
CA ALA A 16 25.51 19.11 -6.31
C ALA A 16 26.72 19.30 -7.23
N ILE A 17 27.46 18.23 -7.57
CA ILE A 17 28.58 18.31 -8.52
C ILE A 17 28.10 18.78 -9.91
N LEU A 18 26.97 18.27 -10.39
CA LEU A 18 26.42 18.66 -11.69
C LEU A 18 26.07 20.14 -11.77
N THR A 19 25.71 20.79 -10.66
CA THR A 19 25.44 22.25 -10.65
C THR A 19 26.66 23.11 -10.99
N TRP A 20 27.87 22.56 -10.93
CA TRP A 20 29.10 23.25 -11.35
C TRP A 20 29.40 23.09 -12.84
N ILE A 21 28.90 22.03 -13.47
CA ILE A 21 29.24 21.63 -14.84
C ILE A 21 28.13 22.03 -15.81
N VAL A 22 26.87 21.86 -15.38
CA VAL A 22 25.68 22.06 -16.22
C VAL A 22 25.21 23.51 -16.08
N PRO A 23 25.20 24.31 -17.18
CA PRO A 23 24.72 25.68 -17.13
C PRO A 23 23.26 25.77 -16.70
N SER A 24 22.98 26.65 -15.74
CA SER A 24 21.62 26.98 -15.35
C SER A 24 20.88 27.68 -16.51
N GLY A 25 19.61 27.35 -16.71
CA GLY A 25 18.79 28.02 -17.72
C GLY A 25 17.31 27.87 -17.43
N ASN A 26 16.55 28.83 -17.94
CA ASN A 26 15.11 28.91 -17.78
C ASN A 26 14.45 28.96 -19.15
N PHE A 27 13.21 28.51 -19.21
CA PHE A 27 12.36 28.74 -20.37
C PHE A 27 11.18 29.60 -19.94
N GLU A 28 10.70 30.43 -20.85
CA GLU A 28 9.40 31.05 -20.72
C GLU A 28 8.31 29.97 -20.65
N ARG A 29 7.35 30.18 -19.75
CA ARG A 29 6.22 29.28 -19.57
C ARG A 29 4.94 30.06 -19.76
N VAL A 30 4.02 29.48 -20.52
CA VAL A 30 2.67 30.02 -20.74
C VAL A 30 1.65 29.04 -20.20
N ASP A 31 0.57 29.57 -19.65
CA ASP A 31 -0.55 28.75 -19.19
C ASP A 31 -1.45 28.42 -20.38
N ILE A 32 -1.55 27.13 -20.71
CA ILE A 32 -2.44 26.61 -21.75
C ILE A 32 -3.33 25.57 -21.08
N ASP A 33 -4.62 25.86 -21.01
CA ASP A 33 -5.63 24.98 -20.40
C ASP A 33 -5.32 24.58 -18.94
N GLY A 34 -4.81 25.52 -18.14
CA GLY A 34 -4.46 25.27 -16.73
C GLY A 34 -3.16 24.50 -16.53
N ARG A 35 -2.34 24.37 -17.59
CA ARG A 35 -1.03 23.71 -17.55
C ARG A 35 0.05 24.70 -17.93
N SER A 36 1.09 24.76 -17.08
CA SER A 36 2.29 25.54 -17.35
C SER A 36 3.15 24.84 -18.41
N VAL A 37 3.07 25.29 -19.66
CA VAL A 37 3.78 24.70 -20.80
C VAL A 37 4.99 25.54 -21.19
N VAL A 38 6.10 24.86 -21.48
CA VAL A 38 7.36 25.48 -21.91
C VAL A 38 7.25 25.98 -23.36
N VAL A 39 7.60 27.24 -23.61
CA VAL A 39 7.66 27.78 -24.97
C VAL A 39 8.95 27.32 -25.66
N ALA A 40 8.81 26.71 -26.84
CA ALA A 40 9.97 26.24 -27.59
C ALA A 40 10.79 27.43 -28.12
N GLY A 41 12.13 27.36 -27.97
CA GLY A 41 13.05 28.39 -28.46
C GLY A 41 13.32 29.55 -27.50
N THR A 42 12.65 29.62 -26.35
CA THR A 42 12.82 30.69 -25.34
C THR A 42 13.82 30.31 -24.24
N TYR A 43 14.82 29.47 -24.56
CA TYR A 43 15.83 29.11 -23.57
C TYR A 43 16.75 30.30 -23.30
N GLU A 44 16.82 30.73 -22.05
CA GLU A 44 17.77 31.75 -21.60
C GLU A 44 18.66 31.20 -20.51
N LYS A 45 19.95 31.54 -20.56
CA LYS A 45 20.90 31.18 -19.50
C LYS A 45 20.55 31.96 -18.23
N ALA A 46 20.39 31.23 -17.14
CA ALA A 46 20.20 31.81 -15.82
C ALA A 46 21.56 32.03 -15.15
N PRO A 47 21.65 32.92 -14.14
CA PRO A 47 22.84 33.04 -13.31
C PRO A 47 23.24 31.68 -12.71
N SER A 48 24.53 31.36 -12.75
CA SER A 48 25.06 30.12 -12.18
C SER A 48 24.83 30.08 -10.67
N ASN A 49 24.27 28.98 -10.16
CA ASN A 49 24.03 28.77 -8.73
C ASN A 49 24.63 27.43 -8.25
N PRO A 50 25.97 27.32 -8.17
CA PRO A 50 26.63 26.08 -7.79
C PRO A 50 26.37 25.75 -6.31
N GLN A 51 26.02 24.50 -6.02
CA GLN A 51 25.74 24.03 -4.67
C GLN A 51 27.05 23.65 -3.95
N GLY A 52 27.17 24.08 -2.70
CA GLY A 52 28.30 23.83 -1.83
C GLY A 52 28.13 22.61 -0.92
N ILE A 53 29.13 22.36 -0.07
CA ILE A 53 29.11 21.28 0.91
C ILE A 53 27.96 21.46 1.91
N THR A 54 27.69 22.70 2.31
CA THR A 54 26.56 23.02 3.20
C THR A 54 25.23 22.59 2.62
N ASP A 55 25.01 22.85 1.32
CA ASP A 55 23.76 22.54 0.63
C ASP A 55 23.54 21.02 0.52
N VAL A 56 24.63 20.24 0.35
CA VAL A 56 24.57 18.78 0.36
C VAL A 56 24.07 18.25 1.71
N PHE A 57 24.53 18.82 2.82
CA PHE A 57 24.15 18.37 4.16
C PHE A 57 22.82 18.95 4.64
N THR A 58 22.38 20.11 4.14
CA THR A 58 21.06 20.67 4.44
C THR A 58 19.95 20.12 3.54
N ALA A 59 20.28 19.63 2.35
CA ALA A 59 19.33 19.07 1.39
C ALA A 59 18.37 18.02 1.98
N PRO A 60 18.80 17.05 2.83
CA PRO A 60 17.86 16.12 3.46
C PRO A 60 16.80 16.83 4.31
N ILE A 61 17.19 17.81 5.14
CA ILE A 61 16.26 18.55 6.00
C ILE A 61 15.32 19.39 5.16
N ASN A 62 15.83 20.09 4.14
CA ASN A 62 14.99 20.86 3.23
C ASN A 62 13.99 19.96 2.50
N GLY A 63 14.43 18.77 2.06
CA GLY A 63 13.54 17.76 1.48
C GLY A 63 12.44 17.29 2.44
N PHE A 64 12.74 17.15 3.74
CA PHE A 64 11.72 16.86 4.76
C PHE A 64 10.73 18.01 4.93
N ILE A 65 11.19 19.26 4.91
CA ILE A 65 10.34 20.45 5.00
C ILE A 65 9.44 20.54 3.76
N ASP A 66 10.00 20.38 2.57
CA ASP A 66 9.27 20.41 1.29
C ASP A 66 8.27 19.25 1.18
N ALA A 67 8.56 18.11 1.80
CA ALA A 67 7.69 16.94 1.85
C ALA A 67 6.87 16.84 3.14
N ALA A 68 6.78 17.90 3.95
CA ALA A 68 6.16 17.83 5.28
C ALA A 68 4.69 17.37 5.23
N GLU A 69 3.93 17.80 4.21
CA GLU A 69 2.55 17.36 3.98
C GLU A 69 2.47 15.84 3.76
N VAL A 70 3.37 15.29 2.93
CA VAL A 70 3.45 13.85 2.64
C VAL A 70 3.87 13.07 3.88
N VAL A 71 4.85 13.56 4.63
CA VAL A 71 5.34 12.91 5.86
C VAL A 71 4.23 12.84 6.91
N GLY A 72 3.54 13.96 7.16
CA GLY A 72 2.41 14.01 8.09
C GLY A 72 1.28 13.07 7.68
N PHE A 73 0.99 13.01 6.38
CA PHE A 73 0.01 12.08 5.83
C PHE A 73 0.37 10.61 6.08
N VAL A 74 1.61 10.19 5.80
CA VAL A 74 2.03 8.80 6.01
C VAL A 74 1.94 8.41 7.49
N LEU A 75 2.31 9.31 8.40
CA LEU A 75 2.19 9.09 9.84
C LEU A 75 0.73 8.90 10.26
N ILE A 76 -0.19 9.78 9.81
CA ILE A 76 -1.62 9.69 10.09
C ILE A 76 -2.21 8.36 9.57
N VAL A 77 -1.86 7.96 8.35
CA VAL A 77 -2.38 6.71 7.78
C VAL A 77 -1.86 5.51 8.56
N GLY A 78 -0.55 5.45 8.83
CA GLY A 78 0.04 4.40 9.64
C GLY A 78 -0.58 4.32 11.02
N GLY A 79 -0.88 5.47 11.63
CA GLY A 79 -1.52 5.53 12.93
C GLY A 79 -2.99 5.08 12.94
N ALA A 80 -3.76 5.52 11.95
CA ALA A 80 -5.13 5.06 11.73
C ALA A 80 -5.20 3.53 11.54
N PHE A 81 -4.28 2.96 10.75
CA PHE A 81 -4.16 1.51 10.62
C PHE A 81 -3.71 0.84 11.91
N GLY A 82 -2.81 1.45 12.69
CA GLY A 82 -2.46 1.00 14.03
C GLY A 82 -3.68 0.81 14.92
N ILE A 83 -4.57 1.81 14.95
CA ILE A 83 -5.83 1.76 15.71
C ILE A 83 -6.75 0.66 15.16
N VAL A 84 -6.99 0.63 13.84
CA VAL A 84 -7.88 -0.37 13.22
C VAL A 84 -7.36 -1.79 13.45
N ASN A 85 -6.06 -2.05 13.32
CA ASN A 85 -5.45 -3.34 13.62
C ASN A 85 -5.59 -3.69 15.11
N LYS A 86 -5.41 -2.72 16.01
CA LYS A 86 -5.60 -2.93 17.45
C LYS A 86 -7.02 -3.39 17.79
N THR A 87 -8.03 -3.00 17.00
CA THR A 87 -9.41 -3.46 17.19
C THR A 87 -9.59 -4.96 16.92
N GLY A 88 -8.69 -5.61 16.19
CA GLY A 88 -8.83 -7.01 15.78
C GLY A 88 -9.93 -7.27 14.72
N ALA A 89 -10.51 -6.21 14.14
CA ALA A 89 -11.64 -6.33 13.21
C ALA A 89 -11.25 -6.94 11.88
N ILE A 90 -10.05 -6.60 11.40
CA ILE A 90 -9.47 -7.13 10.17
C ILE A 90 -9.28 -8.65 10.28
N GLU A 91 -8.70 -9.12 11.37
CA GLU A 91 -8.49 -10.54 11.67
C GLU A 91 -9.83 -11.28 11.78
N ALA A 92 -10.82 -10.68 12.44
CA ALA A 92 -12.14 -11.26 12.61
C ALA A 92 -12.89 -11.44 11.27
N VAL A 93 -12.86 -10.45 10.36
CA VAL A 93 -13.46 -10.58 9.01
C VAL A 93 -12.90 -11.77 8.29
N ILE A 94 -11.57 -11.84 8.26
CA ILE A 94 -10.91 -12.83 7.44
C ILE A 94 -11.15 -14.20 8.03
N ALA A 95 -11.00 -14.38 9.33
CA ALA A 95 -11.24 -15.68 9.95
C ALA A 95 -12.71 -16.12 9.82
N HIS A 96 -13.67 -15.20 9.89
CA HIS A 96 -15.08 -15.49 9.62
C HIS A 96 -15.32 -15.89 8.15
N THR A 97 -14.78 -15.11 7.20
CA THR A 97 -14.89 -15.35 5.76
C THR A 97 -14.30 -16.71 5.40
N VAL A 98 -13.10 -16.99 5.92
CA VAL A 98 -12.37 -18.23 5.75
C VAL A 98 -13.15 -19.44 6.28
N ASN A 99 -13.67 -19.38 7.52
CA ASN A 99 -14.45 -20.48 8.08
C ASN A 99 -15.71 -20.78 7.28
N LYS A 100 -16.36 -19.74 6.75
CA LYS A 100 -17.56 -19.87 5.91
C LYS A 100 -17.25 -20.42 4.51
N MET A 101 -16.03 -20.23 4.03
CA MET A 101 -15.58 -20.66 2.70
C MET A 101 -14.97 -22.07 2.65
N LYS A 102 -14.98 -22.84 3.75
CA LYS A 102 -14.47 -24.24 3.78
C LYS A 102 -15.06 -25.15 2.68
N LYS A 103 -16.27 -24.87 2.19
CA LYS A 103 -16.93 -25.62 1.10
C LYS A 103 -16.44 -25.22 -0.31
N PHE A 104 -15.86 -24.02 -0.47
CA PHE A 104 -15.39 -23.48 -1.75
C PHE A 104 -13.88 -23.24 -1.72
N GLN A 105 -13.13 -24.25 -1.28
CA GLN A 105 -11.68 -24.19 -1.07
C GLN A 105 -10.87 -23.65 -2.27
N PHE A 106 -11.34 -23.88 -3.50
CA PHE A 106 -10.67 -23.42 -4.71
C PHE A 106 -10.82 -21.91 -4.98
N LEU A 107 -11.82 -21.26 -4.39
CA LEU A 107 -12.08 -19.82 -4.54
C LEU A 107 -11.35 -18.96 -3.50
N ILE A 108 -10.77 -19.58 -2.46
CA ILE A 108 -10.08 -18.84 -1.40
C ILE A 108 -8.90 -18.05 -1.98
N ILE A 109 -8.03 -18.69 -2.76
CA ILE A 109 -6.86 -18.02 -3.35
C ILE A 109 -7.28 -16.83 -4.24
N PRO A 110 -8.14 -16.98 -5.27
CA PRO A 110 -8.54 -15.85 -6.12
C PRO A 110 -9.21 -14.71 -5.34
N ILE A 111 -10.15 -15.03 -4.44
CA ILE A 111 -10.89 -14.00 -3.70
C ILE A 111 -9.96 -13.26 -2.74
N SER A 112 -9.11 -13.98 -2.01
CA SER A 112 -8.14 -13.36 -1.12
C SER A 112 -7.14 -12.49 -1.88
N MET A 113 -6.62 -12.96 -3.01
CA MET A 113 -5.74 -12.14 -3.85
C MET A 113 -6.42 -10.87 -4.35
N ILE A 114 -7.69 -10.93 -4.77
CA ILE A 114 -8.44 -9.74 -5.16
C ILE A 114 -8.59 -8.77 -3.98
N LEU A 115 -8.91 -9.26 -2.79
CA LEU A 115 -9.03 -8.42 -1.59
C LEU A 115 -7.71 -7.74 -1.23
N PHE A 116 -6.60 -8.49 -1.20
CA PHE A 116 -5.27 -7.91 -0.97
C PHE A 116 -4.85 -6.97 -2.09
N GLY A 117 -5.17 -7.29 -3.34
CA GLY A 117 -4.92 -6.44 -4.49
C GLY A 117 -5.69 -5.11 -4.43
N LEU A 118 -6.94 -5.14 -3.97
CA LEU A 118 -7.73 -3.93 -3.69
C LEU A 118 -7.05 -3.08 -2.61
N GLY A 119 -6.54 -3.69 -1.54
CA GLY A 119 -5.76 -2.96 -0.54
C GLY A 119 -4.47 -2.36 -1.10
N GLY A 120 -3.70 -3.16 -1.86
CA GLY A 120 -2.47 -2.72 -2.51
C GLY A 120 -2.69 -1.56 -3.50
N THR A 121 -3.74 -1.63 -4.30
CA THR A 121 -4.01 -0.63 -5.35
C THR A 121 -4.60 0.68 -4.83
N THR A 122 -5.24 0.66 -3.66
CA THR A 122 -5.93 1.84 -3.09
C THR A 122 -5.11 2.54 -2.02
N PHE A 123 -4.49 1.80 -1.08
CA PHE A 123 -3.72 2.40 0.03
C PHE A 123 -2.35 1.74 0.25
N GLY A 124 -1.94 0.83 -0.63
CA GLY A 124 -0.58 0.31 -0.59
C GLY A 124 -0.28 -0.61 0.59
N MET A 125 -1.15 -1.60 0.76
CA MET A 125 -1.20 -2.59 1.85
C MET A 125 0.05 -3.50 1.99
N SER A 126 1.26 -2.97 2.14
CA SER A 126 2.48 -3.81 2.22
C SER A 126 2.74 -4.27 3.64
N GLU A 127 2.78 -3.34 4.60
CA GLU A 127 3.06 -3.59 6.01
C GLU A 127 1.90 -4.31 6.70
N GLU A 128 0.67 -3.98 6.30
CA GLU A 128 -0.55 -4.57 6.83
C GLU A 128 -0.66 -6.04 6.42
N THR A 129 0.08 -6.52 5.41
CA THR A 129 0.05 -7.95 5.04
C THR A 129 0.59 -8.89 6.13
N LEU A 130 1.41 -8.39 7.06
CA LEU A 130 2.17 -9.23 8.00
C LEU A 130 1.30 -10.08 8.93
N PRO A 131 0.26 -9.55 9.62
CA PRO A 131 -0.64 -10.35 10.44
C PRO A 131 -1.37 -11.43 9.64
N PHE A 132 -1.63 -11.18 8.36
CA PHE A 132 -2.36 -12.14 7.53
C PHE A 132 -1.55 -13.38 7.23
N TYR A 133 -0.21 -13.32 7.18
CA TYR A 133 0.59 -14.55 7.02
C TYR A 133 0.36 -15.51 8.19
N MET A 134 0.22 -15.01 9.42
CA MET A 134 -0.05 -15.84 10.61
C MET A 134 -1.40 -16.56 10.54
N ILE A 135 -2.36 -16.02 9.80
CA ILE A 135 -3.70 -16.61 9.61
C ILE A 135 -3.74 -17.51 8.36
N PHE A 136 -3.17 -17.04 7.25
CA PHE A 136 -3.24 -17.71 5.96
C PHE A 136 -2.37 -18.97 5.91
N ILE A 137 -1.21 -18.97 6.58
CA ILE A 137 -0.34 -20.15 6.62
C ILE A 137 -1.08 -21.36 7.21
N PRO A 138 -1.58 -21.33 8.47
CA PRO A 138 -2.29 -22.47 9.05
C PRO A 138 -3.57 -22.82 8.29
N LEU A 139 -4.25 -21.83 7.72
CA LEU A 139 -5.42 -22.06 6.88
C LEU A 139 -5.07 -22.90 5.64
N MET A 140 -4.10 -22.43 4.85
CA MET A 140 -3.77 -23.06 3.57
C MET A 140 -3.19 -24.46 3.80
N THR A 141 -2.38 -24.65 4.85
CA THR A 141 -1.87 -25.97 5.23
C THR A 141 -3.01 -26.91 5.63
N SER A 142 -3.98 -26.47 6.45
CA SER A 142 -5.16 -27.29 6.81
C SER A 142 -6.00 -27.74 5.61
N MET A 143 -5.86 -27.09 4.46
CA MET A 143 -6.57 -27.39 3.21
C MET A 143 -5.75 -28.22 2.21
N GLY A 144 -4.56 -28.67 2.61
CA GLY A 144 -3.63 -29.46 1.81
C GLY A 144 -2.79 -28.66 0.81
N TYR A 145 -2.67 -27.33 1.00
CA TYR A 145 -1.65 -26.52 0.33
C TYR A 145 -0.41 -26.37 1.22
N ASP A 146 0.65 -25.74 0.72
CA ASP A 146 1.86 -25.46 1.50
C ASP A 146 1.88 -24.01 2.05
N SER A 147 2.80 -23.73 2.96
CA SER A 147 2.96 -22.38 3.53
C SER A 147 3.38 -21.34 2.49
N LEU A 148 4.09 -21.75 1.42
CA LEU A 148 4.43 -20.86 0.32
C LEU A 148 3.19 -20.42 -0.47
N THR A 149 2.18 -21.28 -0.65
CA THR A 149 0.91 -20.90 -1.28
C THR A 149 0.22 -19.80 -0.47
N ALA A 150 0.23 -19.89 0.87
CA ALA A 150 -0.30 -18.83 1.74
C ALA A 150 0.44 -17.51 1.56
N VAL A 151 1.77 -17.54 1.66
CA VAL A 151 2.61 -16.35 1.49
C VAL A 151 2.42 -15.74 0.11
N ALA A 152 2.42 -16.55 -0.95
CA ALA A 152 2.22 -16.09 -2.31
C ALA A 152 0.83 -15.45 -2.51
N THR A 153 -0.23 -16.04 -1.94
CA THR A 153 -1.59 -15.49 -2.02
C THR A 153 -1.66 -14.07 -1.43
N VAL A 154 -1.08 -13.87 -0.25
CA VAL A 154 -1.10 -12.58 0.44
C VAL A 154 -0.14 -11.60 -0.24
N PHE A 155 1.14 -11.98 -0.38
CA PHE A 155 2.21 -11.10 -0.87
C PHE A 155 1.98 -10.68 -2.32
N ILE A 156 1.78 -11.65 -3.24
CA ILE A 156 1.61 -11.36 -4.67
C ILE A 156 0.28 -10.64 -4.90
N GLY A 157 -0.78 -11.00 -4.16
CA GLY A 157 -2.06 -10.28 -4.23
C GLY A 157 -1.87 -8.78 -3.95
N ALA A 158 -1.27 -8.44 -2.81
CA ALA A 158 -1.03 -7.05 -2.42
C ALA A 158 -0.07 -6.33 -3.38
N THR A 159 1.06 -6.95 -3.75
CA THR A 159 2.05 -6.32 -4.65
C THR A 159 1.55 -6.17 -6.08
N ALA A 160 0.75 -7.10 -6.62
CA ALA A 160 0.12 -6.95 -7.93
C ALA A 160 -0.84 -5.75 -7.95
N GLY A 161 -1.63 -5.60 -6.88
CA GLY A 161 -2.47 -4.42 -6.67
C GLY A 161 -1.68 -3.13 -6.59
N PHE A 162 -0.62 -3.12 -5.78
CA PHE A 162 0.30 -1.99 -5.63
C PHE A 162 0.93 -1.61 -6.97
N GLY A 163 1.38 -2.57 -7.77
CA GLY A 163 1.96 -2.32 -9.08
C GLY A 163 1.03 -1.61 -10.05
N ALA A 164 -0.29 -1.80 -9.92
CA ALA A 164 -1.28 -1.06 -10.71
C ALA A 164 -1.62 0.32 -10.13
N ALA A 165 -1.53 0.49 -8.81
CA ALA A 165 -1.67 1.77 -8.09
C ALA A 165 -2.83 2.67 -8.57
N THR A 166 -4.04 2.15 -8.69
CA THR A 166 -5.18 2.88 -9.27
C THR A 166 -5.42 4.24 -8.61
N THR A 167 -5.52 4.24 -7.28
CA THR A 167 -5.71 5.44 -6.45
C THR A 167 -4.70 5.54 -5.30
N ASN A 168 -3.64 4.73 -5.33
CA ASN A 168 -2.68 4.62 -4.23
C ASN A 168 -1.95 5.98 -3.99
N PRO A 169 -2.17 6.63 -2.83
CA PRO A 169 -1.62 7.95 -2.57
C PRO A 169 -0.09 7.92 -2.37
N PHE A 170 0.47 6.81 -1.89
CA PHE A 170 1.90 6.63 -1.63
C PHE A 170 2.75 6.45 -2.88
N SER A 171 2.13 6.18 -4.02
CA SER A 171 2.83 6.00 -5.30
C SER A 171 2.35 7.03 -6.31
N VAL A 172 1.21 6.76 -6.96
CA VAL A 172 0.70 7.64 -8.01
C VAL A 172 0.30 9.01 -7.46
N GLY A 173 -0.25 9.07 -6.24
CA GLY A 173 -0.62 10.33 -5.60
C GLY A 173 0.57 11.28 -5.46
N ILE A 174 1.66 10.84 -4.82
CA ILE A 174 2.90 11.64 -4.67
C ILE A 174 3.49 11.99 -6.04
N ALA A 175 3.55 11.04 -6.98
CA ALA A 175 4.07 11.31 -8.31
C ALA A 175 3.26 12.39 -9.05
N GLN A 176 1.93 12.42 -8.86
CA GLN A 176 1.05 13.42 -9.43
C GLN A 176 1.26 14.82 -8.83
N ALA A 177 1.46 14.97 -7.51
CA ALA A 177 1.83 16.27 -6.93
C ALA A 177 3.18 16.77 -7.42
N LEU A 178 4.20 15.92 -7.40
CA LEU A 178 5.53 16.30 -7.83
C LEU A 178 5.55 16.72 -9.31
N SER A 179 4.68 16.11 -10.12
CA SER A 179 4.53 16.44 -11.54
C SER A 179 3.51 17.56 -11.79
N GLN A 180 2.86 18.09 -10.75
CA GLN A 180 1.80 19.11 -10.82
C GLN A 180 0.68 18.75 -11.81
N ILE A 181 0.25 17.49 -11.81
CA ILE A 181 -0.87 17.01 -12.62
C ILE A 181 -2.08 16.65 -11.76
N VAL A 182 -3.26 16.75 -12.36
CA VAL A 182 -4.54 16.53 -11.67
C VAL A 182 -4.58 15.15 -10.99
N PRO A 183 -4.93 15.08 -9.69
CA PRO A 183 -5.12 13.82 -8.97
C PRO A 183 -6.09 12.88 -9.70
N GLY A 184 -5.79 11.58 -9.72
CA GLY A 184 -6.65 10.60 -10.39
C GLY A 184 -6.56 10.57 -11.92
N SER A 185 -5.82 11.49 -12.56
CA SER A 185 -5.55 11.43 -14.00
C SER A 185 -4.95 10.07 -14.43
N GLY A 186 -5.53 9.47 -15.48
CA GLY A 186 -5.10 8.16 -16.00
C GLY A 186 -5.62 6.94 -15.22
N ILE A 187 -6.63 7.09 -14.38
CA ILE A 187 -7.18 5.96 -13.59
C ILE A 187 -7.71 4.82 -14.47
N GLU A 188 -8.33 5.11 -15.61
CA GLU A 188 -8.90 4.10 -16.51
C GLU A 188 -7.82 3.12 -16.98
N PHE A 189 -6.68 3.64 -17.41
CA PHE A 189 -5.52 2.84 -17.78
C PHE A 189 -5.05 1.98 -16.60
N ARG A 190 -4.97 2.55 -15.40
CA ARG A 190 -4.54 1.81 -14.20
C ARG A 190 -5.54 0.72 -13.79
N VAL A 191 -6.84 0.92 -13.98
CA VAL A 191 -7.86 -0.10 -13.74
C VAL A 191 -7.70 -1.27 -14.70
N VAL A 192 -7.43 -1.00 -15.99
CA VAL A 192 -7.12 -2.06 -16.96
C VAL A 192 -5.86 -2.82 -16.55
N MET A 193 -4.80 -2.11 -16.15
CA MET A 193 -3.56 -2.73 -15.66
C MET A 193 -3.80 -3.55 -14.39
N PHE A 194 -4.63 -3.08 -13.46
CA PHE A 194 -5.02 -3.81 -12.27
C PHE A 194 -5.68 -5.15 -12.62
N ILE A 195 -6.64 -5.15 -13.54
CA ILE A 195 -7.30 -6.39 -14.00
C ILE A 195 -6.28 -7.36 -14.60
N ILE A 196 -5.38 -6.87 -15.45
CA ILE A 196 -4.34 -7.70 -16.09
C ILE A 196 -3.38 -8.29 -15.06
N TYR A 197 -2.84 -7.45 -14.17
CA TYR A 197 -1.91 -7.89 -13.12
C TYR A 197 -2.55 -8.89 -12.18
N MET A 198 -3.79 -8.66 -11.77
CA MET A 198 -4.53 -9.59 -10.93
C MET A 198 -4.79 -10.92 -11.66
N ALA A 199 -5.22 -10.89 -12.93
CA ALA A 199 -5.49 -12.11 -13.70
C ALA A 199 -4.24 -12.98 -13.85
N ILE A 200 -3.10 -12.38 -14.23
CA ILE A 200 -1.82 -13.08 -14.37
C ILE A 200 -1.37 -13.64 -13.02
N SER A 201 -1.43 -12.84 -11.96
CA SER A 201 -0.97 -13.22 -10.63
C SER A 201 -1.79 -14.35 -10.03
N ILE A 202 -3.13 -14.26 -10.13
CA ILE A 202 -4.05 -15.30 -9.66
C ILE A 202 -3.81 -16.59 -10.46
N GLY A 203 -3.68 -16.49 -11.79
CA GLY A 203 -3.36 -17.64 -12.62
C GLY A 203 -2.06 -18.32 -12.19
N PHE A 204 -1.00 -17.54 -11.97
CA PHE A 204 0.30 -18.03 -11.50
C PHE A 204 0.22 -18.76 -10.15
N VAL A 205 -0.38 -18.13 -9.14
CA VAL A 205 -0.50 -18.74 -7.80
C VAL A 205 -1.40 -19.98 -7.84
N MET A 206 -2.51 -19.95 -8.58
CA MET A 206 -3.41 -21.10 -8.73
C MET A 206 -2.73 -22.29 -9.42
N MET A 207 -1.87 -22.04 -10.41
CA MET A 207 -1.09 -23.11 -11.04
C MET A 207 -0.16 -23.79 -10.04
N TYR A 208 0.55 -23.00 -9.22
CA TYR A 208 1.42 -23.54 -8.17
C TYR A 208 0.63 -24.29 -7.10
N ALA A 209 -0.42 -23.67 -6.55
CA ALA A 209 -1.27 -24.25 -5.52
C ALA A 209 -1.88 -25.59 -5.95
N ASN A 210 -2.37 -25.69 -7.19
CA ASN A 210 -2.91 -26.93 -7.73
C ASN A 210 -1.84 -28.01 -7.93
N LYS A 211 -0.59 -27.62 -8.26
CA LYS A 211 0.54 -28.56 -8.38
C LYS A 211 0.87 -29.17 -7.01
N VAL A 212 0.94 -28.35 -5.97
CA VAL A 212 1.23 -28.79 -4.59
C VAL A 212 0.09 -29.65 -4.04
N LYS A 213 -1.16 -29.23 -4.23
CA LYS A 213 -2.32 -29.97 -3.73
C LYS A 213 -2.47 -31.37 -4.35
N LYS A 214 -2.08 -31.55 -5.61
CA LYS A 214 -2.09 -32.87 -6.28
C LYS A 214 -0.95 -33.77 -5.83
N ASP A 215 0.20 -33.20 -5.49
CA ASP A 215 1.39 -33.94 -5.10
C ASP A 215 2.23 -33.06 -4.14
N PRO A 216 2.09 -33.26 -2.82
CA PRO A 216 2.77 -32.46 -1.81
C PRO A 216 4.29 -32.41 -2.00
N LYS A 217 4.91 -33.47 -2.56
CA LYS A 217 6.36 -33.53 -2.82
C LYS A 217 6.85 -32.50 -3.84
N LYS A 218 5.93 -31.89 -4.59
CA LYS A 218 6.24 -30.79 -5.53
C LYS A 218 6.27 -29.43 -4.87
N SER A 219 5.97 -29.33 -3.57
CA SER A 219 6.17 -28.11 -2.79
C SER A 219 7.65 -27.76 -2.74
N LEU A 220 7.97 -26.49 -3.01
CA LEU A 220 9.32 -25.95 -2.87
C LEU A 220 9.74 -25.83 -1.40
N VAL A 221 8.79 -25.91 -0.48
CA VAL A 221 8.95 -25.75 0.97
C VAL A 221 8.39 -26.95 1.72
N HIS A 222 8.43 -28.14 1.11
CA HIS A 222 7.83 -29.37 1.64
C HIS A 222 8.25 -29.63 3.09
N ASP A 223 9.56 -29.61 3.37
CA ASP A 223 10.11 -29.98 4.68
C ASP A 223 9.82 -28.91 5.76
N ILE A 224 9.70 -27.63 5.37
CA ILE A 224 9.33 -26.53 6.26
C ILE A 224 7.82 -26.60 6.58
N SER A 225 7.00 -26.88 5.57
CA SER A 225 5.55 -26.95 5.69
C SER A 225 5.11 -28.13 6.56
N LEU A 226 5.79 -29.28 6.46
CA LEU A 226 5.51 -30.47 7.28
C LEU A 226 5.73 -30.19 8.78
N ASN A 227 6.80 -29.47 9.12
CA ASN A 227 7.07 -29.05 10.49
C ASN A 227 6.03 -28.04 11.00
N GLN A 228 5.54 -27.16 10.14
CA GLN A 228 4.48 -26.20 10.47
C GLN A 228 3.13 -26.89 10.70
N GLU A 229 2.77 -27.88 9.89
CA GLU A 229 1.55 -28.68 10.04
C GLU A 229 1.53 -29.43 11.38
N LEU A 230 2.71 -29.93 11.81
CA LEU A 230 2.89 -30.56 13.13
C LEU A 230 2.80 -29.58 14.31
N MET A 231 3.18 -28.30 14.11
CA MET A 231 3.07 -27.25 15.13
C MET A 231 1.66 -26.62 15.23
N VAL A 232 0.84 -26.73 14.17
CA VAL A 232 -0.50 -26.13 14.05
C VAL A 232 -1.60 -26.96 14.73
N ASN A 233 -1.25 -28.00 15.51
CA ASN A 233 -2.17 -28.62 16.50
C ASN A 233 -2.42 -27.74 17.74
N SER A 234 -2.18 -26.44 17.66
CA SER A 234 -2.50 -25.48 18.71
C SER A 234 -3.79 -24.76 18.33
N ASP A 235 -4.78 -24.81 19.22
CA ASP A 235 -6.07 -24.14 19.11
C ASP A 235 -5.92 -22.77 18.45
N THR A 236 -6.38 -22.64 17.20
CA THR A 236 -6.55 -21.34 16.57
C THR A 236 -7.66 -20.63 17.33
N ASN A 237 -7.28 -19.83 18.34
CA ASN A 237 -8.16 -18.86 18.98
C ASN A 237 -8.49 -17.75 17.96
N ILE A 238 -9.30 -18.13 16.98
CA ILE A 238 -9.88 -17.23 16.00
C ILE A 238 -10.77 -16.27 16.78
N LYS A 239 -10.43 -14.99 16.76
CA LYS A 239 -11.26 -13.95 17.36
C LYS A 239 -12.67 -14.02 16.76
N GLU A 240 -13.68 -14.15 17.61
CA GLU A 240 -15.06 -14.18 17.15
C GLU A 240 -15.45 -12.86 16.48
N PHE A 241 -16.18 -12.97 15.38
CA PHE A 241 -16.72 -11.82 14.68
C PHE A 241 -17.92 -11.26 15.44
N THR A 242 -17.73 -10.18 16.18
CA THR A 242 -18.81 -9.55 16.95
C THR A 242 -19.39 -8.33 16.21
N LYS A 243 -20.44 -7.74 16.79
CA LYS A 243 -21.04 -6.48 16.27
C LYS A 243 -20.03 -5.32 16.27
N ARG A 244 -19.04 -5.33 17.16
CA ARG A 244 -18.02 -4.27 17.24
C ARG A 244 -17.06 -4.33 16.06
N GLU A 245 -16.55 -5.51 15.73
CA GLU A 245 -15.72 -5.71 14.54
C GLU A 245 -16.52 -5.36 13.28
N ALA A 246 -17.78 -5.82 13.17
CA ALA A 246 -18.69 -5.46 12.09
C ALA A 246 -18.81 -3.93 11.88
N MET A 247 -18.93 -3.16 12.97
CA MET A 247 -18.97 -1.69 12.92
C MET A 247 -17.66 -1.09 12.41
N VAL A 248 -16.51 -1.55 12.90
CA VAL A 248 -15.19 -1.06 12.44
C VAL A 248 -15.01 -1.28 10.94
N ILE A 249 -15.42 -2.44 10.44
CA ILE A 249 -15.31 -2.76 9.00
C ILE A 249 -16.24 -1.88 8.18
N ALA A 250 -17.45 -1.60 8.68
CA ALA A 250 -18.37 -0.70 8.02
C ALA A 250 -17.79 0.72 7.96
N ILE A 251 -17.23 1.23 9.06
CA ILE A 251 -16.56 2.53 9.13
C ILE A 251 -15.42 2.59 8.12
N PHE A 252 -14.55 1.59 8.12
CA PHE A 252 -13.42 1.50 7.19
C PHE A 252 -13.92 1.49 5.74
N THR A 253 -14.88 0.62 5.40
CA THR A 253 -15.40 0.47 4.03
C THR A 253 -16.08 1.76 3.54
N ILE A 254 -16.88 2.41 4.38
CA ILE A 254 -17.54 3.67 4.04
C ILE A 254 -16.48 4.77 3.86
N GLY A 255 -15.51 4.87 4.76
CA GLY A 255 -14.41 5.83 4.64
C GLY A 255 -13.61 5.64 3.35
N MET A 256 -13.30 4.40 2.98
CA MET A 256 -12.64 4.07 1.72
C MET A 256 -13.49 4.49 0.50
N ALA A 257 -14.80 4.24 0.52
CA ALA A 257 -15.70 4.65 -0.56
C ALA A 257 -15.78 6.18 -0.70
N ILE A 258 -15.84 6.91 0.42
CA ILE A 258 -15.84 8.37 0.45
C ILE A 258 -14.50 8.91 -0.09
N MET A 259 -13.37 8.33 0.34
CA MET A 259 -12.06 8.70 -0.19
C MET A 259 -11.99 8.52 -1.70
N ILE A 260 -12.39 7.35 -2.22
CA ILE A 260 -12.38 7.09 -3.67
C ILE A 260 -13.26 8.12 -4.40
N TYR A 261 -14.47 8.39 -3.89
CA TYR A 261 -15.34 9.41 -4.45
C TYR A 261 -14.70 10.80 -4.43
N GLY A 262 -14.10 11.19 -3.31
CA GLY A 262 -13.44 12.48 -3.14
C GLY A 262 -12.28 12.69 -4.10
N VAL A 263 -11.41 11.69 -4.25
CA VAL A 263 -10.29 11.74 -5.20
C VAL A 263 -10.80 11.87 -6.64
N LEU A 264 -11.89 11.18 -6.99
CA LEU A 264 -12.40 11.15 -8.37
C LEU A 264 -13.29 12.32 -8.77
N ARG A 265 -14.02 12.92 -7.82
CA ARG A 265 -15.03 13.94 -8.10
C ARG A 265 -14.76 15.29 -7.48
N LEU A 266 -14.06 15.31 -6.35
CA LEU A 266 -13.81 16.51 -5.56
C LEU A 266 -12.34 16.94 -5.65
N GLU A 267 -11.55 16.27 -6.48
CA GLU A 267 -10.11 16.51 -6.68
C GLU A 267 -9.32 16.49 -5.37
N TRP A 268 -9.78 15.68 -4.41
CA TRP A 268 -9.15 15.56 -3.10
C TRP A 268 -7.72 15.08 -3.23
N TYR A 269 -6.85 15.67 -2.41
CA TYR A 269 -5.45 15.35 -2.37
C TYR A 269 -5.03 14.92 -0.97
N ILE A 270 -3.75 15.06 -0.64
CA ILE A 270 -3.15 14.49 0.56
C ILE A 270 -3.89 14.93 1.83
N THR A 271 -4.20 16.23 1.95
CA THR A 271 -4.85 16.78 3.14
C THR A 271 -6.24 16.16 3.39
N GLU A 272 -7.11 16.06 2.38
CA GLU A 272 -8.45 15.49 2.56
C GLU A 272 -8.40 13.97 2.74
N ILE A 273 -7.47 13.28 2.09
CA ILE A 273 -7.25 11.84 2.29
C ILE A 273 -6.78 11.59 3.74
N ALA A 274 -5.86 12.40 4.27
CA ALA A 274 -5.42 12.34 5.66
C ALA A 274 -6.58 12.54 6.65
N MET A 275 -7.51 13.46 6.33
CA MET A 275 -8.72 13.70 7.11
C MET A 275 -9.61 12.46 7.18
N ILE A 276 -9.80 11.75 6.07
CA ILE A 276 -10.57 10.50 6.06
C ILE A 276 -9.88 9.41 6.89
N PHE A 277 -8.57 9.22 6.75
CA PHE A 277 -7.86 8.21 7.56
C PHE A 277 -7.87 8.53 9.05
N THR A 278 -7.68 9.80 9.42
CA THR A 278 -7.86 10.27 10.80
C THR A 278 -9.26 9.92 11.32
N ALA A 279 -10.30 10.22 10.53
CA ALA A 279 -11.67 9.90 10.90
C ALA A 279 -11.91 8.39 11.04
N ILE A 280 -11.41 7.57 10.11
CA ILE A 280 -11.48 6.11 10.19
C ILE A 280 -10.83 5.61 11.47
N GLY A 281 -9.60 6.04 11.77
CA GLY A 281 -8.85 5.62 12.95
C GLY A 281 -9.60 5.94 14.25
N ILE A 282 -9.93 7.21 14.45
CA ILE A 282 -10.60 7.68 15.68
C ILE A 282 -11.98 7.03 15.85
N ILE A 283 -12.82 7.03 14.81
CA ILE A 283 -14.18 6.50 14.89
C ILE A 283 -14.14 4.98 15.09
N SER A 284 -13.20 4.26 14.46
CA SER A 284 -13.02 2.82 14.67
C SER A 284 -12.54 2.47 16.07
N GLY A 285 -11.62 3.27 16.63
CA GLY A 285 -11.18 3.12 18.01
C GLY A 285 -12.34 3.27 19.01
N ILE A 286 -13.16 4.32 18.83
CA ILE A 286 -14.34 4.55 19.67
C ILE A 286 -15.37 3.43 19.49
N ALA A 287 -15.67 3.05 18.26
CA ALA A 287 -16.66 2.02 17.92
C ALA A 287 -16.32 0.63 18.48
N SER A 288 -15.02 0.30 18.56
CA SER A 288 -14.53 -0.96 19.12
C SER A 288 -14.43 -0.94 20.65
N GLY A 289 -14.51 0.24 21.26
CA GLY A 289 -14.44 0.44 22.71
C GLY A 289 -13.02 0.56 23.26
N LEU A 290 -12.06 0.98 22.43
CA LEU A 290 -10.72 1.33 22.89
C LEU A 290 -10.77 2.57 23.80
N LYS A 291 -9.92 2.60 24.82
CA LYS A 291 -9.76 3.77 25.68
C LYS A 291 -9.00 4.87 24.94
N GLN A 292 -9.14 6.11 25.42
CA GLN A 292 -8.43 7.27 24.86
C GLN A 292 -6.92 7.02 24.74
N ASP A 293 -6.28 6.51 25.80
CA ASP A 293 -4.83 6.25 25.79
C ASP A 293 -4.43 5.24 24.71
N GLU A 294 -5.28 4.25 24.43
CA GLU A 294 -5.05 3.25 23.39
C GLU A 294 -5.19 3.85 21.99
N ILE A 295 -6.08 4.84 21.81
CA ILE A 295 -6.24 5.56 20.55
C ILE A 295 -5.05 6.51 20.32
N VAL A 296 -4.65 7.26 21.35
CA VAL A 296 -3.60 8.29 21.24
C VAL A 296 -2.21 7.69 21.03
N ILE A 297 -1.90 6.52 21.61
CA ILE A 297 -0.59 5.85 21.39
C ILE A 297 -0.38 5.47 19.92
N HIS A 298 -1.48 5.26 19.19
CA HIS A 298 -1.43 4.83 17.81
C HIS A 298 -1.67 5.97 16.80
N LEU A 299 -2.25 7.12 17.19
CA LEU A 299 -2.51 8.25 16.29
C LEU A 299 -1.24 9.11 16.05
#